data_AF-A0A1R3XZX0-F1
#
_entry.id   AF-A0A1R3XZX0-F1
#
_cell.length_a   1.000
_cell.length_b   1.000
_cell.length_c   1.000
_cell.angle_alpha   90.00
_cell.angle_beta   90.00
_cell.angle_gamma   90.00
#
_symmetry.space_group_name_H-M   'P 1'
#
loop_
_entity.id
_entity.type
_entity.pdbx_description
1 polymer ?
#
loop_
_entity_poly.entity_id
_entity_poly.type
_entity_poly.pdbx_seq_one_letter_code
_entity_poly.pdbx_strand_id
1 'polypeptide(L)'
;MKAGELRVNIQQVAATASQWSGRSTELSVLAPPPLGQPFQPTTAAVGGAHAAVGLAVAAFTARTHATASAVEAAAAEYANNEAAAAAEMAAVPQTRLV
;
A
#
# COMPACT_ATOMS: atom_id res chain seq x y z
N MET A 1 -28.78 6.83 9.79
CA MET A 1 -27.64 6.87 8.85
C MET A 1 -28.24 7.08 7.46
N LYS A 2 -27.86 8.13 6.71
CA LYS A 2 -28.49 8.44 5.41
C LYS A 2 -27.83 7.63 4.30
N ALA A 3 -28.64 7.10 3.38
CA ALA A 3 -28.16 6.47 2.15
C ALA A 3 -27.43 7.52 1.31
N GLY A 4 -26.12 7.32 1.08
CA GLY A 4 -25.28 8.21 0.25
C GLY A 4 -23.92 8.60 0.85
N GLU A 5 -23.65 8.27 2.11
CA GLU A 5 -22.51 8.80 2.88
C GLU A 5 -21.29 7.86 2.95
N LEU A 6 -21.18 6.90 2.02
CA LEU A 6 -20.01 6.04 1.85
C LEU A 6 -19.32 6.32 0.51
N ARG A 7 -19.10 7.61 0.20
CA ARG A 7 -18.19 7.96 -0.89
C ARG A 7 -16.76 7.81 -0.37
N VAL A 8 -16.16 6.66 -0.66
CA VAL A 8 -14.72 6.47 -0.49
C VAL A 8 -14.02 7.56 -1.29
N ASN A 9 -13.25 8.41 -0.62
CA ASN A 9 -12.47 9.43 -1.31
C ASN A 9 -11.29 8.75 -2.02
N ILE A 10 -11.51 8.38 -3.28
CA ILE A 10 -10.54 7.64 -4.11
C ILE A 10 -9.21 8.39 -4.26
N GLN A 11 -9.25 9.73 -4.30
CA GLN A 11 -8.04 10.56 -4.36
C GLN A 11 -7.22 10.45 -3.07
N GLN A 12 -7.89 10.45 -1.92
CA GLN A 12 -7.25 10.26 -0.63
C GLN A 12 -6.68 8.84 -0.48
N VAL A 13 -7.39 7.83 -0.99
CA VAL A 13 -6.92 6.43 -1.00
C VAL A 13 -5.66 6.29 -1.84
N ALA A 14 -5.63 6.83 -3.06
CA ALA A 14 -4.44 6.84 -3.91
C ALA A 14 -3.27 7.59 -3.25
N ALA A 15 -3.51 8.78 -2.70
CA ALA A 15 -2.48 9.54 -2.01
C ALA A 15 -1.91 8.79 -0.80
N THR A 16 -2.76 8.06 -0.06
CA THR A 16 -2.33 7.24 1.08
C THR A 16 -1.48 6.05 0.62
N ALA A 17 -1.85 5.39 -0.46
CA ALA A 17 -1.07 4.30 -1.05
C ALA A 17 0.32 4.79 -1.52
N SER A 18 0.40 5.93 -2.20
CA SER A 18 1.68 6.51 -2.61
C SER A 18 2.54 6.90 -1.40
N GLN A 19 1.94 7.39 -0.31
CA GLN A 19 2.67 7.64 0.94
C GLN A 19 3.21 6.35 1.59
N TRP A 20 2.45 5.26 1.57
CA TRP A 20 2.93 3.96 2.05
C TRP A 20 4.11 3.46 1.23
N SER A 21 4.04 3.59 -0.11
CA SER A 21 5.16 3.26 -0.99
C SER A 21 6.39 4.10 -0.67
N GLY A 22 6.25 5.43 -0.58
CA GLY A 22 7.34 6.35 -0.22
C GLY A 22 8.01 6.02 1.11
N ARG A 23 7.21 5.91 2.19
CA ARG A 23 7.72 5.57 3.53
C ARG A 23 8.34 4.17 3.59
N SER A 24 7.89 3.25 2.75
CA SER A 24 8.47 1.90 2.69
C SER A 24 9.91 1.91 2.17
N THR A 25 10.30 2.91 1.37
CA THR A 25 11.68 3.06 0.90
C THR A 25 12.61 3.65 1.97
N GLU A 26 12.06 4.37 2.94
CA GLU A 26 12.79 4.93 4.09
C GLU A 26 13.18 3.87 5.13
N LEU A 27 12.56 2.69 5.08
CA LEU A 27 12.93 1.52 5.86
C LEU A 27 14.25 0.92 5.37
N SER A 28 15.34 1.64 5.62
CA SER A 28 16.71 1.15 5.45
C SER A 28 17.19 0.49 6.74
N VAL A 29 17.67 -0.74 6.64
CA VAL A 29 18.31 -1.44 7.77
C VAL A 29 19.72 -0.86 7.91
N LEU A 30 20.00 -0.21 9.04
CA LEU A 30 21.35 0.21 9.38
C LEU A 30 22.27 -1.02 9.37
N ALA A 31 23.47 -0.92 8.81
CA ALA A 31 24.44 -2.02 8.88
C ALA A 31 24.66 -2.43 10.35
N PRO A 32 24.89 -3.73 10.63
CA PRO A 32 25.14 -4.16 12.00
C PRO A 32 26.38 -3.44 12.53
N PRO A 33 26.41 -3.08 13.83
CA PRO A 33 27.62 -2.58 14.46
C PRO A 33 28.76 -3.60 14.28
N PRO A 34 30.04 -3.17 14.34
CA PRO A 34 31.18 -4.06 14.18
C PRO A 34 31.03 -5.29 15.10
N LEU A 35 30.85 -6.43 14.46
CA LEU A 35 30.70 -7.70 15.15
C LEU A 35 32.06 -8.12 15.70
N GLY A 36 32.08 -8.68 16.91
CA GLY A 36 33.30 -9.20 17.53
C GLY A 36 33.86 -10.42 16.78
N GLN A 37 34.69 -11.21 17.45
CA GLN A 37 35.21 -12.45 16.85
C GLN A 37 34.04 -13.40 16.51
N PRO A 38 34.00 -13.97 15.29
CA PRO A 38 32.86 -14.75 14.79
C PRO A 38 32.66 -16.09 15.53
N PHE A 39 33.71 -16.57 16.21
CA PHE A 39 33.65 -17.76 17.05
C PHE A 39 33.06 -17.52 18.45
N GLN A 40 32.83 -16.26 18.83
CA GLN A 40 32.13 -15.93 20.06
C GLN A 40 30.64 -16.20 19.87
N PRO A 41 30.00 -17.04 20.71
CA PRO A 41 28.57 -17.36 20.56
C PRO A 41 27.66 -16.13 20.56
N THR A 42 28.03 -15.11 21.33
CA THR A 42 27.30 -13.83 21.39
C THR A 42 27.38 -13.06 20.07
N THR A 43 28.55 -13.04 19.42
CA THR A 43 28.71 -12.44 18.09
C THR A 43 27.82 -13.12 17.05
N ALA A 44 27.83 -14.46 17.03
CA ALA A 44 27.01 -15.24 16.10
C ALA A 44 25.51 -15.00 16.34
N ALA A 45 25.08 -14.94 17.60
CA ALA A 45 23.70 -14.65 17.97
C ALA A 45 23.26 -13.24 17.53
N VAL A 46 24.07 -12.20 17.80
CA VAL A 46 23.78 -10.82 17.41
C VAL A 46 23.75 -10.67 15.88
N GLY A 47 24.71 -11.27 15.17
CA GLY A 47 24.73 -11.29 13.72
C GLY A 47 23.48 -11.97 13.12
N GLY A 48 23.08 -13.11 13.69
CA GLY A 48 21.85 -13.82 13.29
C GLY A 48 20.59 -13.00 13.53
N ALA A 49 20.46 -12.34 14.68
CA ALA A 49 19.33 -11.46 14.99
C ALA A 49 19.26 -10.28 14.00
N HIS A 50 20.40 -9.68 13.67
CA HIS A 50 20.46 -8.60 12.70
C HIS A 50 20.03 -9.04 11.31
N ALA A 51 20.50 -10.21 10.85
CA ALA A 51 20.09 -10.79 9.57
C ALA A 51 18.57 -11.07 9.53
N ALA A 52 18.00 -11.59 10.62
CA ALA A 52 16.56 -11.84 10.72
C ALA A 52 15.74 -10.55 10.64
N VAL A 53 16.17 -9.48 11.32
CA VAL A 53 15.55 -8.15 11.20
C VAL A 53 15.65 -7.62 9.77
N GLY A 54 16.81 -7.78 9.12
CA GLY A 54 17.00 -7.39 7.73
C GLY A 54 16.01 -8.07 6.77
N LEU A 55 15.83 -9.38 6.93
CA LEU A 55 14.85 -10.15 6.15
C LEU A 55 13.41 -9.71 6.42
N ALA A 56 13.06 -9.45 7.69
CA ALA A 56 11.73 -8.99 8.05
C ALA A 56 11.40 -7.61 7.45
N VAL A 57 12.36 -6.68 7.47
CA VAL A 57 12.22 -5.35 6.84
C VAL A 57 12.04 -5.50 5.33
N ALA A 58 12.86 -6.31 4.66
CA ALA A 58 12.72 -6.55 3.21
C ALA A 58 11.35 -7.12 2.85
N ALA A 59 10.87 -8.11 3.60
CA ALA A 59 9.55 -8.71 3.38
C ALA A 59 8.40 -7.72 3.64
N PHE A 60 8.51 -6.90 4.69
CA PHE A 60 7.53 -5.86 5.01
C PHE A 60 7.48 -4.78 3.92
N THR A 61 8.65 -4.35 3.43
CA THR A 61 8.76 -3.38 2.35
C THR A 61 8.12 -3.90 1.06
N ALA A 62 8.43 -5.14 0.67
CA ALA A 62 7.84 -5.77 -0.51
C ALA A 62 6.30 -5.86 -0.40
N ARG A 63 5.77 -6.25 0.77
CA ARG A 63 4.32 -6.33 1.00
C ARG A 63 3.65 -4.96 0.98
N THR A 64 4.30 -3.95 1.56
CA THR A 64 3.78 -2.58 1.59
C THR A 64 3.69 -2.01 0.18
N HIS A 65 4.74 -2.20 -0.62
CA HIS A 65 4.75 -1.80 -2.02
C HIS A 65 3.66 -2.52 -2.83
N ALA A 66 3.54 -3.85 -2.70
CA ALA A 66 2.50 -4.62 -3.40
C ALA A 66 1.08 -4.16 -3.03
N THR A 67 0.84 -3.87 -1.74
CA THR A 67 -0.45 -3.35 -1.27
C THR A 67 -0.72 -1.96 -1.84
N ALA A 68 0.27 -1.06 -1.81
CA ALA A 68 0.13 0.29 -2.36
C ALA A 68 -0.24 0.23 -3.85
N SER A 69 0.49 -0.56 -4.66
CA SER A 69 0.19 -0.70 -6.09
C SER A 69 -1.21 -1.28 -6.34
N ALA A 70 -1.64 -2.27 -5.55
CA ALA A 70 -2.99 -2.84 -5.67
C ALA A 70 -4.08 -1.81 -5.35
N VAL A 71 -3.87 -0.98 -4.32
CA VAL A 71 -4.80 0.09 -3.93
C VAL A 71 -4.86 1.19 -4.99
N GLU A 72 -3.73 1.59 -5.58
CA GLU A 72 -3.69 2.55 -6.69
C GLU A 72 -4.42 2.02 -7.93
N ALA A 73 -4.23 0.75 -8.28
CA ALA A 73 -4.95 0.11 -9.38
C ALA A 73 -6.47 0.07 -9.14
N ALA A 74 -6.90 -0.33 -7.93
CA ALA A 74 -8.30 -0.35 -7.55
C ALA A 74 -8.93 1.05 -7.58
N ALA A 75 -8.19 2.08 -7.16
CA ALA A 75 -8.62 3.47 -7.23
C ALA A 75 -8.88 3.90 -8.69
N ALA A 76 -7.98 3.56 -9.61
CA ALA A 76 -8.15 3.85 -11.03
C ALA A 76 -9.34 3.10 -11.64
N GLU A 77 -9.51 1.82 -11.30
CA GLU A 77 -10.64 1.01 -11.75
C GLU A 77 -11.98 1.59 -11.28
N TYR A 78 -12.06 2.01 -10.02
CA TYR A 78 -13.27 2.65 -9.47
C TYR A 78 -13.62 3.94 -10.23
N ALA A 79 -12.62 4.78 -10.53
CA ALA A 79 -12.83 6.02 -11.28
C ALA A 79 -13.37 5.75 -12.70
N ASN A 80 -12.84 4.72 -13.37
CA ASN A 80 -13.32 4.30 -14.69
C ASN A 80 -14.76 3.77 -14.63
N ASN A 81 -15.10 2.98 -13.60
CA ASN A 81 -16.44 2.45 -13.42
C ASN A 81 -17.47 3.57 -13.17
N GLU A 82 -17.14 4.58 -12.37
CA GLU A 82 -18.02 5.74 -12.14
C GLU A 82 -18.25 6.53 -13.44
N ALA A 83 -17.21 6.73 -14.25
CA ALA A 83 -17.32 7.41 -15.54
C ALA A 83 -18.20 6.63 -16.53
N ALA A 84 -18.04 5.30 -16.59
CA ALA A 84 -18.87 4.43 -17.41
C ALA A 84 -20.33 4.45 -16.95
N ALA A 85 -20.59 4.30 -15.66
CA ALA A 85 -21.94 4.36 -15.08
C ALA A 85 -22.61 5.70 -15.34
N ALA A 86 -21.88 6.82 -15.23
CA ALA A 86 -22.40 8.15 -15.55
C ALA A 86 -22.79 8.27 -17.04
N ALA A 87 -21.98 7.72 -17.95
CA ALA A 87 -22.28 7.70 -19.38
C ALA A 87 -23.52 6.84 -19.69
N GLU A 88 -23.63 5.66 -19.07
CA GLU A 88 -24.80 4.79 -19.20
C GLU A 88 -26.07 5.49 -18.67
N MET A 89 -26.02 6.11 -17.49
CA MET A 89 -27.16 6.87 -16.95
C MET A 89 -27.57 8.05 -17.83
N ALA A 90 -26.60 8.75 -18.44
CA ALA A 90 -26.89 9.84 -19.37
C ALA A 90 -27.58 9.36 -20.66
N ALA A 91 -27.36 8.11 -21.06
CA ALA A 91 -27.98 7.50 -22.22
C ALA A 91 -29.40 6.97 -21.97
N VAL A 92 -29.84 6.84 -20.70
CA VAL A 92 -31.20 6.40 -20.36
C VAL A 92 -32.21 7.48 -20.77
N PRO A 93 -33.15 7.20 -21.69
CA PRO A 93 -34.20 8.15 -22.04
C PRO A 93 -35.06 8.46 -20.81
N GLN A 94 -35.22 9.73 -20.47
CA GLN A 94 -36.14 10.12 -19.40
C GLN A 94 -37.58 10.01 -19.90
N THR A 95 -38.17 8.82 -19.76
CA THR A 95 -39.62 8.65 -19.89
C THR A 95 -40.29 9.34 -18.70
N ARG A 96 -40.59 10.63 -18.86
CA ARG A 96 -41.56 11.31 -17.99
C ARG A 96 -42.90 10.61 -18.22
N LEU A 97 -43.32 9.78 -17.26
CA LEU A 97 -44.71 9.34 -17.18
C LEU A 97 -45.58 10.60 -17.03
N VAL A 98 -46.40 10.86 -18.05
CA VAL A 98 -47.40 11.94 -18.08
C VAL A 98 -48.69 11.41 -17.51
#